data_AF-A0A8J6SP87-F1
#
_entry.id   AF-A0A8J6SP87-F1
#
_cell.length_a   1.000
_cell.length_b   1.000
_cell.length_c   1.000
_cell.angle_alpha   90.00
_cell.angle_beta   90.00
_cell.angle_gamma   90.00
#
_symmetry.space_group_name_H-M   'P 1'
#
loop_
_entity.id
_entity.type
_entity.pdbx_description
1 polymer ?
#
loop_
_entity_poly.entity_id
_entity_poly.type
_entity_poly.pdbx_seq_one_letter_code
_entity_poly.pdbx_strand_id
1 'polypeptide(L)'
;MKIKKHPQLNIYQTIPRALLPFKPLGTLALLLLVSCSSTETVCLPQATTSTKTVPRPQTATSRTFADWCLNKNKQSVETRRTVDVLLQVAKTQDCKQADKFLSTRITLDLDEKQITDIKPLSSLTNLTQLQLNNKQ
;
A
#
# COMPACT_ATOMS: atom_id res chain seq x y z
N MET A 1 -28.12 -31.10 16.97
CA MET A 1 -27.78 -29.66 16.84
C MET A 1 -27.88 -29.29 15.37
N LYS A 2 -28.94 -28.57 14.95
CA LYS A 2 -29.21 -28.27 13.54
C LYS A 2 -28.46 -27.01 13.13
N ILE A 3 -27.43 -27.15 12.29
CA ILE A 3 -26.74 -26.01 11.68
C ILE A 3 -27.64 -25.49 10.56
N LYS A 4 -28.30 -24.36 10.79
CA LYS A 4 -29.09 -23.67 9.78
C LYS A 4 -28.11 -23.01 8.79
N LYS A 5 -27.90 -23.65 7.63
CA LYS A 5 -27.17 -23.05 6.50
C LYS A 5 -27.94 -21.80 6.06
N HIS A 6 -27.35 -20.63 6.25
CA HIS A 6 -27.86 -19.40 5.63
C HIS A 6 -27.57 -19.45 4.12
N PRO A 7 -28.52 -19.09 3.26
CA PRO A 7 -28.29 -18.99 1.83
C PRO A 7 -27.39 -17.78 1.56
N GLN A 8 -26.19 -18.03 1.05
CA GLN A 8 -25.34 -16.98 0.47
C GLN A 8 -26.06 -16.45 -0.78
N LEU A 9 -26.60 -15.23 -0.71
CA LEU A 9 -27.10 -14.53 -1.89
C LEU A 9 -25.90 -14.23 -2.80
N ASN A 10 -25.85 -14.96 -3.91
CA ASN A 10 -24.95 -14.71 -5.02
C ASN A 10 -25.36 -13.43 -5.76
N ILE A 11 -24.73 -12.31 -5.44
CA ILE A 11 -24.98 -11.00 -6.07
C ILE A 11 -23.99 -10.65 -7.19
N TYR A 12 -23.41 -11.65 -7.86
CA TYR A 12 -22.74 -11.47 -9.16
C TYR A 12 -23.74 -11.22 -10.30
N GLN A 13 -24.73 -10.36 -10.09
CA GLN A 13 -25.58 -9.82 -11.15
C GLN A 13 -24.96 -8.53 -11.68
N THR A 14 -24.18 -8.72 -12.75
CA THR A 14 -24.11 -7.89 -13.96
C THR A 14 -24.45 -6.41 -13.81
N ILE A 15 -23.46 -5.58 -13.50
CA ILE A 15 -23.54 -4.13 -13.69
C ILE A 15 -23.11 -3.81 -15.14
N PRO A 16 -23.94 -3.17 -15.97
CA PRO A 16 -23.51 -2.74 -17.29
C PRO A 16 -22.48 -1.60 -17.16
N ARG A 17 -21.28 -1.83 -17.69
CA ARG A 17 -20.24 -0.81 -17.90
C ARG A 17 -20.78 0.28 -18.82
N ALA A 18 -21.26 1.38 -18.25
CA ALA A 18 -21.41 2.63 -18.99
C ALA A 18 -20.00 3.22 -19.20
N LEU A 19 -19.44 3.03 -20.40
CA LEU A 19 -18.29 3.79 -20.87
C LEU A 19 -18.74 5.25 -21.07
N LEU A 20 -18.36 6.13 -20.15
CA LEU A 20 -18.35 7.56 -20.44
C LEU A 20 -17.04 7.90 -21.17
N PRO A 21 -17.09 8.56 -22.35
CA PRO A 21 -15.90 9.05 -23.02
C PRO A 21 -15.37 10.26 -22.24
N PHE A 22 -14.39 10.04 -21.36
CA PHE A 22 -13.58 11.13 -20.84
C PHE A 22 -12.74 11.70 -21.99
N LYS A 23 -13.22 12.79 -22.58
CA LYS A 23 -12.43 13.60 -23.52
C LYS A 23 -11.32 14.32 -22.76
N PRO A 24 -10.06 14.30 -23.24
CA PRO A 24 -8.99 15.07 -22.63
C PRO A 24 -9.15 16.53 -23.03
N LEU A 25 -9.40 17.40 -22.05
CA LEU A 25 -9.34 18.84 -22.27
C LEU A 25 -7.91 19.29 -22.01
N GLY A 26 -7.15 19.44 -23.09
CA GLY A 26 -5.83 20.04 -23.04
C GLY A 26 -5.93 21.53 -22.70
N THR A 27 -5.04 21.96 -21.82
CA THR A 27 -4.65 23.37 -21.76
C THR A 27 -3.16 23.46 -21.47
N LEU A 28 -2.45 23.96 -22.49
CA LEU A 28 -1.06 24.39 -22.49
C LEU A 28 -0.79 25.34 -21.32
N ALA A 29 0.14 25.00 -20.45
CA ALA A 29 0.72 25.93 -19.48
C ALA A 29 2.22 26.04 -19.72
N LEU A 30 2.56 27.11 -20.43
CA LEU A 30 3.82 27.82 -20.62
C LEU A 30 5.05 27.31 -19.82
N LEU A 31 6.07 26.86 -20.54
CA LEU A 31 7.43 26.69 -20.04
C LEU A 31 7.99 28.06 -19.59
N LEU A 32 8.11 28.27 -18.28
CA LEU A 32 9.05 29.25 -17.76
C LEU A 32 10.43 28.58 -17.70
N LEU A 33 11.26 28.89 -18.71
CA LEU A 33 12.70 28.64 -18.67
C LEU A 33 13.26 29.47 -17.51
N VAL A 34 13.46 28.84 -16.35
CA VAL A 34 14.37 29.39 -15.34
C VAL A 34 15.76 29.25 -15.93
N SER A 35 16.24 30.35 -16.50
CA SER A 35 17.61 30.52 -16.96
C SER A 35 18.56 30.28 -15.79
N CYS A 36 19.40 29.26 -15.90
CA CYS A 36 20.56 29.08 -15.05
C CYS A 36 21.54 30.22 -15.39
N SER A 37 21.61 31.26 -14.56
CA SER A 37 22.67 32.25 -14.66
C SER A 37 23.96 31.61 -14.17
N SER A 38 24.85 31.33 -15.11
CA SER A 38 26.24 31.00 -14.84
C SER A 38 26.90 32.21 -14.19
N THR A 39 27.07 32.16 -12.87
CA THR A 39 28.18 32.86 -12.23
C THR A 39 29.02 31.79 -11.56
N GLU A 40 30.08 31.36 -12.23
CA GLU A 40 31.18 30.65 -11.61
C GLU A 40 31.67 31.50 -10.43
N THR A 41 31.32 31.08 -9.22
CA THR A 41 32.04 31.47 -8.02
C THR A 41 32.70 30.21 -7.52
N VAL A 42 34.03 30.20 -7.64
CA VAL A 42 34.94 29.23 -7.03
C VAL A 42 34.51 29.05 -5.57
N CYS A 43 33.96 27.89 -5.23
CA CYS A 43 33.82 27.50 -3.84
C CYS A 43 35.16 26.88 -3.44
N LEU A 44 35.92 27.59 -2.60
CA LEU A 44 37.12 27.07 -1.95
C LEU A 44 36.80 25.72 -1.30
N PRO A 45 37.75 24.76 -1.25
CA PRO A 45 37.59 23.60 -0.39
C PRO A 45 37.60 24.08 1.06
N GLN A 46 36.42 24.22 1.65
CA GLN A 46 36.31 24.32 3.10
C GLN A 46 36.73 22.97 3.67
N ALA A 47 37.77 23.00 4.49
CA ALA A 47 38.07 21.93 5.42
C ALA A 47 36.89 21.78 6.38
N THR A 48 35.90 20.96 5.99
CA THR A 48 34.90 20.48 6.92
C THR A 48 35.58 19.43 7.78
N THR A 49 35.71 19.79 9.05
CA THR A 49 36.03 18.90 10.16
C THR A 49 35.34 17.55 9.97
N SER A 50 36.15 16.50 10.06
CA SER A 50 35.71 15.11 10.15
C SER A 50 34.84 14.92 11.38
N THR A 51 33.55 15.24 11.26
CA THR A 51 32.54 14.72 12.15
C THR A 51 32.14 13.38 11.56
N LYS A 52 32.66 12.32 12.18
CA LYS A 52 32.28 10.92 11.93
C LYS A 52 30.76 10.80 12.04
N THR A 53 30.08 10.97 10.91
CA THR A 53 28.67 10.62 10.78
C THR A 53 28.65 9.10 10.71
N VAL A 54 28.44 8.48 11.87
CA VAL A 54 28.03 7.08 11.96
C VAL A 54 26.78 6.96 11.06
N PRO A 55 26.74 6.05 10.07
CA PRO A 55 25.50 5.73 9.40
C PRO A 55 24.53 5.27 10.49
N ARG A 56 23.63 6.17 10.87
CA ARG A 56 22.53 5.85 11.76
C ARG A 56 21.84 4.63 11.15
N PRO A 57 21.74 3.49 11.86
CA PRO A 57 20.92 2.39 11.42
C PRO A 57 19.58 3.00 11.05
N GLN A 58 19.15 2.81 9.80
CA GLN A 58 17.90 3.34 9.32
C GLN A 58 16.86 3.00 10.38
N THR A 59 16.39 4.03 11.09
CA THR A 59 15.30 3.90 12.04
C THR A 59 14.18 3.26 11.26
N ALA A 60 13.91 1.98 11.54
CA ALA A 60 12.86 1.22 10.91
C ALA A 60 11.55 1.92 11.24
N THR A 61 11.12 2.83 10.36
CA THR A 61 9.80 3.41 10.41
C THR A 61 8.86 2.26 10.14
N SER A 62 8.19 1.80 11.19
CA SER A 62 7.17 0.77 11.07
C SER A 62 6.12 1.28 10.08
N ARG A 63 6.04 0.64 8.90
CA ARG A 63 5.07 1.02 7.86
C ARG A 63 3.70 0.55 8.29
N THR A 64 2.69 1.41 8.18
CA THR A 64 1.28 1.05 8.36
C THR A 64 0.76 0.24 7.16
N PHE A 65 -0.41 -0.41 7.29
CA PHE A 65 -1.02 -1.07 6.14
C PHE A 65 -1.41 -0.05 5.07
N ALA A 66 -1.83 1.15 5.47
CA ALA A 66 -2.08 2.25 4.55
C ALA A 66 -0.84 2.59 3.70
N ASP A 67 0.36 2.60 4.30
CA ASP A 67 1.61 2.84 3.57
C ASP A 67 1.92 1.75 2.54
N TRP A 68 1.69 0.48 2.90
CA TRP A 68 1.81 -0.65 1.98
C TRP A 68 0.83 -0.51 0.80
N CYS A 69 -0.43 -0.14 1.09
CA CYS A 69 -1.48 0.02 0.11
C CYS A 69 -1.25 1.21 -0.84
N LEU A 70 -0.86 2.37 -0.33
CA LEU A 70 -0.58 3.55 -1.15
C LEU A 70 0.63 3.35 -2.08
N ASN A 71 1.61 2.55 -1.65
CA ASN A 71 2.79 2.23 -2.44
C ASN A 71 2.69 0.90 -3.19
N LYS A 72 1.49 0.30 -3.30
CA LYS A 72 1.26 -1.04 -3.83
C LYS A 72 1.94 -1.32 -5.18
N ASN A 73 1.93 -0.34 -6.10
CA ASN A 73 2.51 -0.49 -7.44
C ASN A 73 4.04 -0.50 -7.47
N LYS A 74 4.69 -0.10 -6.36
CA LYS A 74 6.15 -0.12 -6.21
C LYS A 74 6.67 -1.39 -5.52
N GLN A 75 5.78 -2.27 -5.10
CA GLN A 75 6.12 -3.49 -4.38
C GLN A 75 6.26 -4.69 -5.33
N SER A 76 6.75 -5.82 -4.81
CA SER A 76 6.76 -7.07 -5.57
C SER A 76 5.35 -7.56 -5.86
N VAL A 77 5.23 -8.51 -6.80
CA VAL A 77 3.94 -9.10 -7.18
C VAL A 77 3.29 -9.79 -5.99
N GLU A 78 4.08 -10.46 -5.17
CA GLU A 78 3.67 -11.18 -3.96
C GLU A 78 3.14 -10.22 -2.90
N THR A 79 3.87 -9.13 -2.61
CA THR A 79 3.43 -8.10 -1.67
C THR A 79 2.11 -7.48 -2.13
N ARG A 80 2.01 -7.13 -3.42
CA ARG A 80 0.81 -6.55 -4.00
C ARG A 80 -0.40 -7.49 -3.85
N ARG A 81 -0.20 -8.79 -4.08
CA ARG A 81 -1.24 -9.80 -3.91
C ARG A 81 -1.77 -9.80 -2.47
N THR A 82 -0.89 -9.76 -1.48
CA THR A 82 -1.28 -9.69 -0.07
C THR A 82 -2.07 -8.42 0.24
N VAL A 83 -1.63 -7.27 -0.26
CA VAL A 83 -2.36 -6.00 -0.12
C VAL A 83 -3.77 -6.10 -0.73
N ASP A 84 -3.89 -6.68 -1.92
CA ASP A 84 -5.19 -6.84 -2.59
C ASP A 84 -6.13 -7.76 -1.81
N VAL A 85 -5.62 -8.86 -1.24
CA VAL A 85 -6.41 -9.74 -0.37
C VAL A 85 -6.87 -8.99 0.88
N LEU A 86 -6.00 -8.20 1.50
CA LEU A 86 -6.34 -7.43 2.69
C LEU A 86 -7.40 -6.35 2.42
N LEU A 87 -7.36 -5.71 1.25
CA LEU A 87 -8.42 -4.80 0.78
C LEU A 87 -9.75 -5.53 0.56
N GLN A 88 -9.73 -6.75 0.02
CA GLN A 88 -10.93 -7.58 -0.11
C GLN A 88 -11.53 -7.95 1.24
N VAL A 89 -10.70 -8.34 2.21
CA VAL A 89 -11.14 -8.65 3.58
C VAL A 89 -11.74 -7.42 4.26
N ALA A 90 -11.11 -6.25 4.07
CA ALA A 90 -11.63 -4.97 4.55
C ALA A 90 -12.86 -4.46 3.78
N LYS A 91 -13.21 -5.10 2.66
CA LYS A 91 -14.33 -4.73 1.77
C LYS A 91 -14.29 -3.27 1.32
N THR A 92 -13.08 -2.73 1.11
CA THR A 92 -12.88 -1.35 0.67
C THR A 92 -11.61 -1.24 -0.18
N GLN A 93 -11.56 -0.22 -1.04
CA GLN A 93 -10.36 0.15 -1.78
C GLN A 93 -9.64 1.37 -1.16
N ASP A 94 -10.27 2.01 -0.17
CA ASP A 94 -9.64 3.10 0.56
C ASP A 94 -8.61 2.53 1.54
N CYS A 95 -7.33 2.82 1.27
CA CYS A 95 -6.21 2.33 2.06
C CYS A 95 -6.29 2.71 3.54
N LYS A 96 -6.79 3.90 3.87
CA LYS A 96 -6.89 4.39 5.26
C LYS A 96 -8.05 3.72 5.98
N GLN A 97 -9.18 3.56 5.31
CA GLN A 97 -10.32 2.84 5.86
C GLN A 97 -9.98 1.37 6.11
N ALA A 98 -9.28 0.74 5.16
CA ALA A 98 -8.80 -0.63 5.31
C ALA A 98 -7.82 -0.77 6.48
N ASP A 99 -6.85 0.14 6.61
CA ASP A 99 -5.90 0.17 7.73
C ASP A 99 -6.62 0.30 9.08
N LYS A 100 -7.58 1.21 9.19
CA LYS A 100 -8.40 1.37 10.40
C LYS A 100 -9.20 0.11 10.73
N PHE A 101 -9.79 -0.53 9.73
CA PHE A 101 -10.53 -1.77 9.94
C PHE A 101 -9.61 -2.90 10.39
N LEU A 102 -8.50 -3.12 9.66
CA LEU A 102 -7.56 -4.22 9.88
C LEU A 102 -6.80 -4.07 11.20
N SER A 103 -6.44 -2.85 11.59
CA SER A 103 -5.74 -2.56 12.86
C SER A 103 -6.58 -2.87 14.10
N THR A 104 -7.91 -2.97 13.97
CA THR A 104 -8.81 -3.38 15.07
C THR A 104 -9.05 -4.89 15.13
N ARG A 105 -8.51 -5.67 14.18
CA ARG A 105 -8.76 -7.12 14.13
C ARG A 105 -7.88 -7.87 15.12
N ILE A 106 -8.53 -8.72 15.92
CA ILE A 106 -7.87 -9.67 16.83
C ILE A 106 -7.60 -11.00 16.14
N THR A 107 -8.49 -11.39 15.22
CA THR A 107 -8.38 -12.60 14.40
C THR A 107 -8.50 -12.22 12.93
N LEU A 108 -7.67 -12.83 12.09
CA LEU A 108 -7.69 -12.66 10.65
C LEU A 108 -7.59 -14.03 9.97
N ASP A 109 -8.60 -14.35 9.18
CA ASP A 109 -8.64 -15.56 8.36
C ASP A 109 -8.30 -15.20 6.92
N LEU A 110 -7.19 -15.75 6.45
CA LEU A 110 -6.67 -15.61 5.09
C LEU A 110 -6.51 -16.97 4.40
N ASP A 111 -7.26 -17.97 4.84
CA ASP A 111 -7.23 -19.31 4.28
C ASP A 111 -7.57 -19.30 2.78
N GLU A 112 -6.85 -20.13 2.04
CA GLU A 112 -7.01 -20.36 0.60
C GLU A 112 -6.76 -19.11 -0.28
N LYS A 113 -6.02 -18.11 0.21
CA LYS A 113 -5.72 -16.86 -0.53
C LYS A 113 -4.40 -16.84 -1.30
N GLN A 114 -3.59 -17.90 -1.22
CA GLN A 114 -2.26 -18.00 -1.85
C GLN A 114 -1.40 -16.78 -1.49
N ILE A 115 -1.18 -16.56 -0.20
CA ILE A 115 -0.37 -15.46 0.32
C ILE A 115 1.01 -16.00 0.63
N THR A 116 2.03 -15.41 0.02
CA THR A 116 3.45 -15.80 0.23
C THR A 116 4.26 -14.71 0.91
N ASP A 117 3.93 -13.43 0.70
CA ASP A 117 4.55 -12.31 1.41
C ASP A 117 3.62 -11.74 2.49
N ILE A 118 3.97 -11.99 3.75
CA ILE A 118 3.20 -11.54 4.91
C ILE A 118 3.64 -10.18 5.47
N LYS A 119 4.62 -9.50 4.86
CA LYS A 119 5.09 -8.18 5.35
C LYS A 119 3.98 -7.14 5.54
N PRO A 120 2.95 -7.05 4.67
CA PRO A 120 1.85 -6.09 4.89
C PRO A 120 1.04 -6.30 6.17
N LEU A 121 1.16 -7.46 6.84
CA LEU A 121 0.49 -7.76 8.11
C LEU A 121 1.24 -7.22 9.32
N SER A 122 2.51 -6.80 9.18
CA SER A 122 3.38 -6.44 10.30
C SER A 122 2.88 -5.26 11.13
N SER A 123 2.01 -4.42 10.55
CA SER A 123 1.42 -3.25 11.23
C SER A 123 0.15 -3.56 12.03
N LEU A 124 -0.39 -4.78 11.92
CA LEU A 124 -1.65 -5.18 12.57
C LEU A 124 -1.37 -5.66 14.01
N THR A 125 -0.97 -4.75 14.88
CA THR A 125 -0.45 -5.07 16.22
C THR A 125 -1.48 -5.70 17.17
N ASN A 126 -2.79 -5.54 16.91
CA ASN A 126 -3.84 -6.18 17.70
C ASN A 126 -4.12 -7.64 17.28
N LEU A 127 -3.49 -8.11 16.19
CA LEU A 127 -3.73 -9.45 15.66
C LEU A 127 -3.08 -10.51 16.56
N THR A 128 -3.91 -11.39 17.13
CA THR A 128 -3.48 -12.49 18.00
C THR A 128 -3.64 -13.86 17.35
N GLN A 129 -4.48 -13.95 16.33
CA GLN A 129 -4.76 -15.21 15.61
C GLN A 129 -4.77 -14.95 14.11
N LEU A 130 -3.95 -15.70 13.38
CA LEU A 130 -3.83 -15.62 11.93
C LEU A 130 -3.98 -17.03 11.34
N GLN A 131 -4.97 -17.21 10.48
CA GLN A 131 -5.16 -18.46 9.74
C GLN A 131 -4.64 -18.27 8.30
N LEU A 132 -3.69 -19.13 7.92
CA LEU A 132 -3.01 -19.12 6.63
C LEU A 132 -2.88 -20.55 6.11
N ASN A 133 -3.98 -21.11 5.62
CA ASN A 133 -3.96 -22.37 4.89
C ASN A 133 -3.75 -22.06 3.40
N ASN A 134 -2.49 -22.12 2.95
CA ASN A 134 -2.20 -22.00 1.52
C ASN A 134 -2.64 -23.27 0.79
N LYS A 135 -3.46 -23.09 -0.25
CA LYS A 135 -3.61 -24.07 -1.34
C LYS A 135 -2.51 -23.77 -2.35
N GLN A 136 -1.50 -24.61 -2.38
CA GLN A 136 -0.35 -24.50 -3.29
C GLN A 136 -0.70 -24.99 -4.69
#